data_AF-A0A2D4R073-F1
#
_entry.id   AF-A0A2D4R073-F1
#
_cell.length_a   1.000
_cell.length_b   1.000
_cell.length_c   1.000
_cell.angle_alpha   90.00
_cell.angle_beta   90.00
_cell.angle_gamma   90.00
#
_symmetry.space_group_name_H-M   'P 1'
#
loop_
_entity.id
_entity.type
_entity.pdbx_description
1 polymer ?
#
loop_
_entity_poly.entity_id
_entity_poly.type
_entity_poly.pdbx_seq_one_letter_code
_entity_poly.pdbx_strand_id
1 'polypeptide(L)' 'MPFYKFKDWTPVAHPSSYVSPEATIIGNVIIGADVYIGPGAVLR' A
#
# COMPACT_ATOMS: atom_id res chain seq x y z
N MET A 1 4.55 -7.90 -5.69
CA MET A 1 3.14 -7.42 -5.73
C MET A 1 2.77 -7.00 -4.32
N PRO A 2 2.88 -5.71 -3.97
CA PRO A 2 2.80 -5.27 -2.58
C PRO A 2 1.37 -5.09 -2.03
N PHE A 3 0.33 -5.17 -2.86
CA PHE A 3 -1.07 -4.92 -2.45
C PHE A 3 -1.88 -6.23 -2.35
N TYR A 4 -2.54 -6.43 -1.21
CA TYR A 4 -3.33 -7.62 -0.91
C TYR A 4 -4.74 -7.25 -0.45
N LYS A 5 -5.75 -7.83 -1.11
CA LYS A 5 -7.16 -7.68 -0.71
C LYS A 5 -7.43 -8.47 0.58
N PHE A 6 -8.19 -7.88 1.50
CA PHE A 6 -8.69 -8.56 2.70
C PHE A 6 -10.20 -8.34 2.84
N LYS A 7 -10.97 -9.43 2.81
CA LYS A 7 -12.44 -9.38 2.70
C LYS A 7 -12.84 -8.52 1.50
N ASP A 8 -13.63 -7.47 1.72
CA ASP A 8 -14.10 -6.54 0.67
C ASP A 8 -13.17 -5.34 0.49
N TRP A 9 -12.05 -5.27 1.21
CA TRP A 9 -11.14 -4.14 1.19
C TRP A 9 -9.94 -4.39 0.28
N THR A 10 -9.81 -3.54 -0.74
CA THR A 10 -8.63 -3.45 -1.60
C THR A 10 -7.88 -2.17 -1.25
N PRO A 11 -6.58 -2.26 -0.91
CA PRO A 11 -5.82 -1.06 -0.62
C PRO A 11 -5.62 -0.22 -1.90
N VAL A 12 -5.64 1.10 -1.74
CA VAL A 12 -5.55 2.07 -2.84
C VAL A 12 -4.41 3.04 -2.60
N ALA A 13 -3.75 3.44 -3.68
CA ALA A 13 -2.64 4.37 -3.63
C ALA A 13 -2.82 5.51 -4.63
N HIS A 14 -2.56 6.73 -4.18
CA HIS A 14 -2.51 7.88 -5.07
C HIS A 14 -1.40 7.70 -6.12
N PRO A 15 -1.62 8.09 -7.40
CA PRO A 15 -0.62 7.88 -8.46
C PRO A 15 0.73 8.55 -8.22
N SER A 16 0.79 9.62 -7.41
CA SER A 16 2.06 10.28 -7.05
C SER A 16 2.81 9.62 -5.90
N SER A 17 2.21 8.63 -5.23
CA SER A 17 2.88 7.89 -4.16
C SER A 17 3.88 6.88 -4.71
N TYR A 18 4.92 6.59 -3.90
CA TYR A 18 5.85 5.51 -4.17
C TYR A 18 5.66 4.40 -3.13
N VAL A 19 5.43 3.19 -3.60
CA VAL A 19 5.40 1.98 -2.77
C VAL A 19 6.47 1.02 -3.26
N SER A 20 7.45 0.74 -2.40
CA SER A 20 8.49 -0.23 -2.70
C SER A 20 7.87 -1.61 -3.04
N PRO A 21 8.41 -2.33 -4.04
CA PRO A 21 7.95 -3.67 -4.40
C PRO A 21 8.02 -4.70 -3.26
N GLU A 22 8.90 -4.47 -2.28
CA GLU A 22 9.13 -5.31 -1.09
C GLU A 22 8.21 -4.97 0.08
N ALA A 23 7.38 -3.93 -0.02
CA ALA A 23 6.39 -3.59 1.01
C ALA A 23 5.19 -4.55 0.99
N THR A 24 4.43 -4.58 2.09
CA THR A 24 3.20 -5.37 2.22
C THR A 24 2.05 -4.50 2.71
N ILE A 25 1.02 -4.32 1.87
CA ILE A 25 -0.15 -3.47 2.11
C ILE A 25 -1.40 -4.35 2.04
N ILE A 26 -2.14 -4.46 3.14
CA ILE A 26 -3.26 -5.40 3.28
C ILE A 26 -4.53 -4.65 3.66
N GLY A 27 -5.65 -4.95 3.00
CA GLY A 27 -6.98 -4.55 3.46
C GLY A 27 -7.31 -3.06 3.28
N ASN A 28 -7.89 -2.43 4.32
CA ASN A 28 -8.45 -1.08 4.22
C ASN A 28 -7.40 0.01 4.44
N VAL A 29 -6.47 0.12 3.49
CA VAL A 29 -5.39 1.12 3.52
C VAL A 29 -5.56 2.09 2.35
N ILE A 30 -5.49 3.38 2.66
CA ILE A 30 -5.52 4.48 1.69
C ILE A 30 -4.19 5.21 1.77
N ILE A 31 -3.43 5.22 0.67
CA ILE A 31 -2.13 5.91 0.57
C ILE A 31 -2.35 7.22 -0.17
N GLY A 32 -2.06 8.34 0.50
CA GLY A 32 -2.22 9.69 -0.03
C GLY A 32 -1.17 10.10 -1.06
N ALA A 33 -1.34 11.31 -1.60
CA ALA A 33 -0.37 11.91 -2.51
C ALA A 33 1.00 12.10 -1.84
N ASP A 34 2.07 11.90 -2.62
CA ASP A 34 3.47 12.17 -2.26
C ASP A 34 3.96 11.40 -1.03
N VAL A 35 3.28 10.31 -0.69
CA VAL A 35 3.68 9.37 0.35
C VAL A 35 4.76 8.43 -0.17
N TYR A 36 5.78 8.20 0.65
CA TYR A 36 6.82 7.20 0.44
C TYR A 36 6.65 6.02 1.40
N ILE A 37 6.57 4.81 0.85
CA ILE A 37 6.61 3.54 1.61
C ILE A 37 7.88 2.78 1.21
N GLY A 38 8.80 2.65 2.17
CA GLY A 38 10.09 2.00 1.97
C GLY A 38 10.05 0.46 2.01
N PRO A 39 11.16 -0.21 1.62
CA PRO A 39 11.27 -1.66 1.62
C PRO A 39 11.00 -2.30 2.97
N GLY A 40 10.24 -3.39 2.98
CA GLY A 40 9.91 -4.16 4.19
C GLY A 40 8.86 -3.52 5.11
N ALA A 41 8.30 -2.36 4.75
CA ALA A 41 7.20 -1.76 5.50
C ALA A 41 5.93 -2.64 5.39
N VAL A 42 5.18 -2.75 6.50
CA VAL A 42 3.93 -3.51 6.58
C VAL A 42 2.80 -2.59 7.07
N LEU A 43 1.76 -2.44 6.25
CA LEU A 43 0.53 -1.73 6.58
C LEU A 43 -0.64 -2.70 6.46
N ARG A 44 -1.51 -2.74 7.48
CA ARG A 44 -2.62 -3.70 7.58
C ARG A 44 -3.88 -3.06 8.15
#